data_AF-A0A2E0SW58-F1
#
_entry.id   AF-A0A2E0SW58-F1
#
_cell.length_a   1.000
_cell.length_b   1.000
_cell.length_c   1.000
_cell.angle_alpha   90.00
_cell.angle_beta   90.00
_cell.angle_gamma   90.00
#
_symmetry.space_group_name_H-M   'P 1'
#
loop_
_entity.id
_entity.type
_entity.pdbx_description
1 polymer ?
#
loop_
_entity_poly.entity_id
_entity_poly.type
_entity_poly.pdbx_seq_one_letter_code
_entity_poly.pdbx_strand_id
1 'polypeptide(L)'
;MIGLRVRALRGRAAIVALAVVGLLAAGTTGASAVWTVQQQTSSTASTASLGLAQTWLSGSSLDHTYAPTATDAVGSVSLTNTGSRAGTVSVIVAATSGPTALRSAVAVQVGIAATCSTGGSFTSSSSGTLASGVTFTTTLAAGASVTVCTRTSMTALGIAANGGSTVAGSVAASIQMGTWSASAAPTAFSQAVLLSPATVDPTGWYWLWAELDSTRCIEALNRAQPSIQSCADLGSATPSQELWQFATTTPGYFNVVGKSDTTKAWAFSTAKSGQALKLDNKSHKIAEFNFIALTDGAVQLEVHDAPGLCLQISNAAPVAGSPLHLATCNSSVTAQKFRLQRYIEPISASRSSASSDSSKSSATAEPTAEPTAEPTAEPIVTPMHPEVDTASSFTCTAPSTTAMQHSIDSGLWTATGAGTMLGDSATGRVDCG
;
A
#
# COMPACT_ATOMS: atom_id res chain seq x y z
N MET A 1 26.83 78.70 22.27
CA MET A 1 25.45 79.02 21.83
C MET A 1 24.46 78.05 22.47
N ILE A 2 24.12 78.26 23.73
CA ILE A 2 22.97 77.63 24.41
C ILE A 2 22.49 78.71 25.39
N GLY A 3 21.33 79.30 25.13
CA GLY A 3 20.83 80.32 26.04
C GLY A 3 19.86 81.29 25.41
N LEU A 4 18.79 80.83 24.75
CA LEU A 4 17.68 81.73 24.42
C LEU A 4 16.35 81.01 24.10
N ARG A 5 15.95 79.98 24.87
CA ARG A 5 14.60 79.36 24.73
C ARG A 5 13.98 78.85 26.05
N VAL A 6 14.06 79.60 27.14
CA VAL A 6 13.35 79.23 28.41
C VAL A 6 12.37 80.31 28.89
N ARG A 7 12.30 81.49 28.26
CA ARG A 7 11.42 82.58 28.73
C ARG A 7 9.97 82.54 28.21
N ALA A 8 9.63 81.72 27.22
CA ALA A 8 8.28 81.70 26.63
C ALA A 8 7.24 80.79 27.34
N LEU A 9 7.67 79.90 28.24
CA LEU A 9 6.77 78.95 28.91
C LEU A 9 6.22 79.43 30.26
N ARG A 10 6.85 80.42 30.92
CA ARG A 10 6.38 80.95 32.21
C ARG A 10 5.17 81.89 32.10
N GLY A 11 4.93 82.51 30.94
CA GLY A 11 3.78 83.39 30.74
C GLY A 11 2.44 82.66 30.61
N ARG A 12 2.43 81.44 30.03
CA ARG A 12 1.18 80.69 29.80
C ARG A 12 0.62 80.06 31.09
N ALA A 13 1.48 79.67 32.01
CA ALA A 13 1.04 79.13 33.32
C ALA A 13 0.39 80.21 34.20
N ALA A 14 0.90 81.45 34.16
CA ALA A 14 0.36 82.56 34.94
C ALA A 14 -1.04 82.99 34.46
N ILE A 15 -1.29 82.97 33.14
CA ILE A 15 -2.59 83.32 32.55
C ILE A 15 -3.65 82.26 32.91
N VAL A 16 -3.27 80.97 32.92
CA VAL A 16 -4.20 79.88 33.31
C VAL A 16 -4.52 79.94 34.81
N ALA A 17 -3.54 80.23 35.67
CA ALA A 17 -3.78 80.35 37.10
C ALA A 17 -4.72 81.54 37.43
N LEU A 18 -4.56 82.68 36.76
CA LEU A 18 -5.44 83.84 36.93
C LEU A 18 -6.87 83.58 36.43
N ALA A 19 -7.04 82.83 35.34
CA ALA A 19 -8.36 82.43 34.83
C ALA A 19 -9.08 81.46 35.79
N VAL A 20 -8.36 80.52 36.40
CA VAL A 20 -8.93 79.55 37.35
C VAL A 20 -9.34 80.22 38.66
N VAL A 21 -8.56 81.18 39.18
CA VAL A 21 -8.92 81.94 40.38
C VAL A 21 -10.12 82.87 40.11
N GLY A 22 -10.23 83.45 38.92
CA GLY A 22 -11.38 84.24 38.50
C GLY A 22 -12.68 83.45 38.42
N LEU A 23 -12.62 82.19 37.93
CA LEU A 23 -13.80 81.30 37.89
C LEU A 23 -14.22 80.79 39.27
N LEU A 24 -13.31 80.67 40.23
CA LEU A 24 -13.61 80.21 41.59
C LEU A 24 -14.28 81.29 42.47
N ALA A 25 -14.12 82.58 42.13
CA ALA A 25 -14.74 83.69 42.87
C ALA A 25 -16.20 83.97 42.47
N ALA A 26 -16.67 83.39 41.35
CA ALA A 26 -18.01 83.64 40.80
C ALA A 26 -18.94 82.43 40.96
N GLY A 27 -19.34 82.13 42.19
CA GLY A 27 -20.61 81.45 42.46
C GLY A 27 -20.62 79.93 42.35
N THR A 28 -21.17 79.30 43.39
CA THR A 28 -21.31 77.87 43.60
C THR A 28 -22.28 77.22 42.61
N THR A 29 -21.76 76.56 41.57
CA THR A 29 -22.38 75.38 40.96
C THR A 29 -21.26 74.44 40.52
N GLY A 30 -21.38 73.14 40.85
CA GLY A 30 -20.34 72.16 40.56
C GLY A 30 -20.09 72.05 39.06
N ALA A 31 -18.93 72.52 38.60
CA ALA A 31 -18.44 72.25 37.27
C ALA A 31 -17.80 70.86 37.25
N SER A 32 -18.51 69.86 36.74
CA SER A 32 -17.90 68.60 36.34
C SER A 32 -17.14 68.83 35.02
N ALA A 33 -15.82 69.02 35.11
CA ALA A 33 -14.97 68.92 33.94
C ALA A 33 -14.85 67.43 33.55
N VAL A 34 -15.54 67.01 32.49
CA VAL A 34 -15.26 65.73 31.84
C VAL A 34 -13.97 65.92 31.06
N TRP A 35 -12.86 65.54 31.66
CA TRP A 35 -11.62 65.33 30.93
C TRP A 35 -11.79 64.01 30.17
N THR A 36 -12.11 64.05 28.89
CA THR A 36 -11.84 62.91 28.01
C THR A 36 -10.32 62.80 27.91
N VAL A 37 -9.72 62.08 28.85
CA VAL A 37 -8.35 61.59 28.67
C VAL A 37 -8.43 60.63 27.49
N GLN A 38 -8.10 61.13 26.30
CA GLN A 38 -7.92 60.31 25.12
C GLN A 38 -6.61 59.52 25.32
N GLN A 39 -6.63 58.55 26.25
CA GLN A 39 -5.63 57.50 26.26
C GLN A 39 -5.86 56.71 24.97
N GLN A 40 -5.11 57.05 23.93
CA GLN A 40 -4.83 56.10 22.87
C GLN A 40 -4.01 54.97 23.50
N THR A 41 -4.68 54.03 24.17
CA THR A 41 -4.14 52.69 24.36
C THR A 41 -4.10 52.07 22.97
N SER A 42 -2.99 52.25 22.25
CA SER A 42 -2.72 51.47 21.05
C SER A 42 -2.51 50.03 21.49
N SER A 43 -3.57 49.23 21.54
CA SER A 43 -3.41 47.78 21.57
C SER A 43 -2.96 47.36 20.18
N THR A 44 -1.66 47.16 19.99
CA THR A 44 -1.17 46.42 18.84
C THR A 44 -1.64 44.98 19.01
N ALA A 45 -2.77 44.64 18.40
CA ALA A 45 -3.18 43.27 18.24
C ALA A 45 -2.14 42.60 17.33
N SER A 46 -1.17 41.90 17.91
CA SER A 46 -0.30 41.02 17.14
C SER A 46 -1.20 39.97 16.49
N THR A 47 -1.20 39.91 15.16
CA THR A 47 -1.96 38.92 14.40
C THR A 47 -1.56 37.52 14.87
N ALA A 48 -2.53 36.75 15.36
CA ALA A 48 -2.29 35.34 15.66
C ALA A 48 -2.01 34.61 14.34
N SER A 49 -0.98 33.76 14.32
CA SER A 49 -0.61 32.96 13.16
C SER A 49 -0.54 31.49 13.55
N LEU A 50 -0.87 30.63 12.59
CA LEU A 50 -0.74 29.19 12.71
C LEU A 50 0.13 28.70 11.55
N GLY A 51 1.11 27.86 11.85
CA GLY A 51 2.02 27.34 10.85
C GLY A 51 2.70 26.08 11.36
N LEU A 52 2.98 25.16 10.44
CA LEU A 52 3.69 23.93 10.72
C LEU A 52 4.74 23.71 9.64
N ALA A 53 5.98 23.51 10.07
CA ALA A 53 7.05 23.03 9.22
C ALA A 53 7.31 21.55 9.52
N GLN A 54 7.58 20.77 8.46
CA GLN A 54 7.92 19.36 8.53
C GLN A 54 9.18 19.11 7.70
N THR A 55 10.12 18.34 8.22
CA THR A 55 11.34 17.97 7.50
C THR A 55 11.84 16.60 7.97
N TRP A 56 12.29 15.75 7.05
CA TRP A 56 13.05 14.55 7.42
C TRP A 56 14.34 14.95 8.15
N LEU A 57 14.66 14.28 9.24
CA LEU A 57 15.97 14.44 9.84
C LEU A 57 17.04 13.86 8.88
N SER A 58 18.20 14.49 8.82
CA SER A 58 19.29 14.08 7.91
C SER A 58 19.62 12.58 8.06
N GLY A 59 19.59 11.85 6.95
CA GLY A 59 19.84 10.40 6.94
C GLY A 59 18.66 9.54 7.38
N SER A 60 17.50 10.14 7.68
CA SER A 60 16.29 9.41 7.98
C SER A 60 15.40 9.27 6.75
N SER A 61 14.91 8.05 6.50
CA SER A 61 13.87 7.77 5.52
C SER A 61 13.03 6.57 5.98
N LEU A 62 11.81 6.47 5.47
CA LEU A 62 11.00 5.25 5.53
C LEU A 62 11.16 4.39 4.27
N ASP A 63 12.02 4.80 3.34
CA ASP A 63 12.38 3.98 2.19
C ASP A 63 13.06 2.70 2.67
N HIS A 64 12.51 1.55 2.30
CA HIS A 64 12.97 0.28 2.82
C HIS A 64 12.64 -0.89 1.91
N THR A 65 13.50 -1.91 1.92
CA THR A 65 13.21 -3.19 1.28
C THR A 65 13.11 -4.28 2.34
N TYR A 66 11.90 -4.77 2.60
CA TYR A 66 11.67 -5.86 3.54
C TYR A 66 12.29 -7.16 3.03
N ALA A 67 13.08 -7.80 3.87
CA ALA A 67 13.69 -9.09 3.60
C ALA A 67 13.66 -9.96 4.86
N PRO A 68 13.88 -11.29 4.78
CA PRO A 68 13.84 -12.15 5.96
C PRO A 68 14.75 -11.71 7.12
N THR A 69 15.83 -10.98 6.83
CA THR A 69 16.76 -10.42 7.82
C THR A 69 16.57 -8.92 8.08
N ALA A 70 15.66 -8.26 7.37
CA ALA A 70 15.40 -6.83 7.44
C ALA A 70 13.88 -6.57 7.48
N THR A 71 13.25 -6.90 8.61
CA THR A 71 11.79 -6.89 8.79
C THR A 71 11.22 -5.52 9.15
N ASP A 72 12.05 -4.55 9.49
CA ASP A 72 11.64 -3.28 10.08
C ASP A 72 12.38 -2.10 9.44
N ALA A 73 11.67 -0.99 9.30
CA ALA A 73 12.21 0.31 8.90
C ALA A 73 11.82 1.37 9.93
N VAL A 74 12.69 2.37 10.13
CA VAL A 74 12.40 3.49 11.03
C VAL A 74 12.78 4.81 10.38
N GLY A 75 11.81 5.70 10.33
CA GLY A 75 11.96 7.08 9.87
C GLY A 75 11.63 8.07 10.99
N SER A 76 12.12 9.29 10.84
CA SER A 76 11.97 10.37 11.81
C SER A 76 11.77 11.71 11.13
N VAL A 77 10.68 12.38 11.47
CA VAL A 77 10.35 13.72 10.99
C VAL A 77 10.43 14.71 12.14
N SER A 78 11.03 15.87 11.90
CA SER A 78 10.96 17.01 12.80
C SER A 78 9.76 17.86 12.44
N LEU A 79 8.90 18.13 13.43
CA LEU A 79 7.74 19.00 13.30
C LEU A 79 7.97 20.25 14.14
N THR A 80 7.83 21.43 13.54
CA THR A 80 8.03 22.72 14.22
C THR A 80 6.80 23.59 14.04
N ASN A 81 6.20 24.04 15.15
CA ASN A 81 5.11 25.00 15.11
C ASN A 81 5.69 26.40 14.84
N THR A 82 5.49 26.90 13.63
CA THR A 82 5.98 28.23 13.20
C THR A 82 4.96 29.34 13.48
N GLY A 83 3.81 29.02 14.08
CA GLY A 83 2.80 29.96 14.51
C GLY A 83 3.12 30.66 15.84
N SER A 84 2.29 31.63 16.22
CA SER A 84 2.43 32.41 17.46
C SER A 84 1.65 31.84 18.65
N ARG A 85 1.04 30.66 18.50
CA ARG A 85 0.14 30.04 19.47
C ARG A 85 0.33 28.52 19.48
N ALA A 86 0.06 27.88 20.62
CA ALA A 86 0.10 26.42 20.75
C ALA A 86 -1.06 25.76 19.98
N GLY A 87 -0.84 24.56 19.45
CA GLY A 87 -1.87 23.81 18.74
C GLY A 87 -1.68 22.30 18.86
N THR A 88 -2.72 21.55 18.50
CA THR A 88 -2.69 20.09 18.41
C THR A 88 -2.20 19.69 17.03
N VAL A 89 -1.03 19.06 16.98
CA VAL A 89 -0.46 18.46 15.78
C VAL A 89 -1.05 17.06 15.59
N SER A 90 -1.46 16.76 14.37
CA SER A 90 -1.90 15.44 13.91
C SER A 90 -0.97 14.96 12.80
N VAL A 91 -0.40 13.77 12.97
CA VAL A 91 0.47 13.10 12.00
C VAL A 91 -0.25 11.87 11.48
N ILE A 92 -0.36 11.75 10.16
CA ILE A 92 -0.99 10.63 9.47
C ILE A 92 0.07 9.93 8.63
N VAL A 93 0.21 8.62 8.83
CA VAL A 93 1.05 7.75 8.01
C VAL A 93 0.15 6.78 7.27
N ALA A 94 0.15 6.82 5.94
CA ALA A 94 -0.72 5.98 5.12
C ALA A 94 -0.06 5.64 3.78
N ALA A 95 -0.50 4.54 3.16
CA ALA A 95 -0.13 4.22 1.79
C ALA A 95 -0.91 5.11 0.79
N THR A 96 -0.22 5.58 -0.23
CA THR A 96 -0.78 6.36 -1.34
C THR A 96 -1.04 5.49 -2.58
N SER A 97 -0.29 4.39 -2.75
CA SER A 97 -0.50 3.42 -3.84
C SER A 97 0.08 2.04 -3.46
N GLY A 98 -0.25 1.01 -4.25
CA GLY A 98 0.27 -0.35 -4.11
C GLY A 98 -0.81 -1.40 -3.77
N PRO A 99 -0.49 -2.71 -3.88
CA PRO A 99 -1.45 -3.79 -3.67
C PRO A 99 -2.07 -3.77 -2.27
N THR A 100 -3.39 -4.02 -2.19
CA THR A 100 -4.11 -4.02 -0.90
C THR A 100 -3.58 -5.06 0.09
N ALA A 101 -3.15 -6.22 -0.41
CA ALA A 101 -2.52 -7.27 0.42
C ALA A 101 -1.23 -6.75 1.07
N LEU A 102 -0.34 -6.12 0.30
CA LEU A 102 0.91 -5.54 0.81
C LEU A 102 0.63 -4.42 1.82
N ARG A 103 -0.28 -3.48 1.50
CA ARG A 103 -0.65 -2.38 2.40
C ARG A 103 -1.18 -2.87 3.75
N SER A 104 -1.90 -3.99 3.75
CA SER A 104 -2.45 -4.59 4.96
C SER A 104 -1.41 -5.41 5.75
N ALA A 105 -0.36 -5.89 5.08
CA ALA A 105 0.72 -6.65 5.70
C ALA A 105 1.79 -5.79 6.38
N VAL A 106 1.90 -4.50 6.02
CA VAL A 106 2.82 -3.55 6.67
C VAL A 106 2.17 -2.97 7.92
N ALA A 107 2.65 -3.40 9.08
CA ALA A 107 2.27 -2.81 10.37
C ALA A 107 3.04 -1.50 10.59
N VAL A 108 2.37 -0.51 11.15
CA VAL A 108 2.88 0.85 11.36
C VAL A 108 2.72 1.22 12.83
N GLN A 109 3.75 1.82 13.40
CA GLN A 109 3.72 2.43 14.72
C GLN A 109 4.28 3.85 14.63
N VAL A 110 3.59 4.83 15.21
CA VAL A 110 3.98 6.24 15.22
C VAL A 110 4.01 6.75 16.64
N GLY A 111 5.05 7.47 17.05
CA GLY A 111 5.13 8.05 18.39
C GLY A 111 6.33 8.98 18.57
N ILE A 112 6.66 9.33 19.81
CA ILE A 112 7.79 10.21 20.14
C ILE A 112 8.87 9.40 20.85
N ALA A 113 10.13 9.60 20.46
CA ALA A 113 11.30 9.08 21.18
C ALA A 113 12.48 10.04 21.02
N ALA A 114 13.44 9.98 21.96
CA ALA A 114 14.69 10.74 21.86
C ALA A 114 15.56 10.29 20.68
N THR A 115 15.49 9.00 20.34
CA THR A 115 16.18 8.40 19.20
C THR A 115 15.25 7.40 18.52
N CYS A 116 15.07 7.53 17.20
CA CYS A 116 14.27 6.60 16.42
C CYS A 116 15.16 5.41 15.99
N SER A 117 14.89 4.21 16.50
CA SER A 117 15.60 2.98 16.15
C SER A 117 14.64 1.80 15.99
N THR A 118 15.04 0.74 15.29
CA THR A 118 14.21 -0.45 14.99
C THR A 118 13.80 -1.26 16.23
N GLY A 119 14.50 -1.08 17.37
CA GLY A 119 14.15 -1.71 18.65
C GLY A 119 13.71 -0.73 19.76
N GLY A 120 13.72 0.58 19.51
CA GLY A 120 13.37 1.57 20.53
C GLY A 120 11.89 1.53 20.95
N SER A 121 11.59 1.82 22.21
CA SER A 121 10.21 2.03 22.65
C SER A 121 9.77 3.46 22.30
N PHE A 122 8.57 3.60 21.73
CA PHE A 122 7.95 4.91 21.50
C PHE A 122 7.05 5.27 22.68
N THR A 123 7.11 6.53 23.09
CA THR A 123 6.17 7.08 24.08
C THR A 123 4.91 7.56 23.36
N SER A 124 3.75 7.36 24.01
CA SER A 124 2.43 7.78 23.50
C SER A 124 2.11 7.30 22.08
N SER A 125 2.49 6.07 21.72
CA SER A 125 2.39 5.63 20.33
C SER A 125 0.98 5.24 19.87
N SER A 126 0.69 5.47 18.60
CA SER A 126 -0.41 4.86 17.86
C SER A 126 0.10 3.72 16.97
N SER A 127 -0.71 2.70 16.73
CA SER A 127 -0.37 1.57 15.85
C SER A 127 -1.52 1.17 14.93
N GLY A 128 -1.20 0.59 13.77
CA GLY A 128 -2.16 0.09 12.78
C GLY A 128 -1.45 -0.48 11.55
N THR A 129 -2.06 -0.35 10.37
CA THR A 129 -1.44 -0.79 9.11
C THR A 129 -1.39 0.36 8.10
N LEU A 130 -0.57 0.23 7.05
CA LEU A 130 -0.53 1.23 5.98
C LEU A 130 -1.85 1.32 5.21
N ALA A 131 -2.66 0.25 5.18
CA ALA A 131 -3.96 0.23 4.52
C ALA A 131 -5.01 1.11 5.22
N SER A 132 -5.09 1.07 6.56
CA SER A 132 -6.03 1.89 7.33
C SER A 132 -5.54 3.32 7.54
N GLY A 133 -4.23 3.53 7.42
CA GLY A 133 -3.56 4.72 7.93
C GLY A 133 -3.44 4.69 9.46
N VAL A 134 -2.44 5.38 9.98
CA VAL A 134 -2.23 5.56 11.42
C VAL A 134 -2.14 7.04 11.74
N THR A 135 -2.97 7.48 12.68
CA THR A 135 -3.00 8.86 13.16
C THR A 135 -2.41 8.96 14.56
N PHE A 136 -1.45 9.85 14.73
CA PHE A 136 -0.82 10.19 16.01
C PHE A 136 -1.03 11.67 16.30
N THR A 137 -1.38 12.03 17.54
CA THR A 137 -1.63 13.42 17.93
C THR A 137 -0.76 13.84 19.11
N THR A 138 -0.32 15.11 19.11
CA THR A 138 0.43 15.72 20.21
C THR A 138 0.20 17.22 20.24
N THR A 139 0.43 17.88 21.37
CA THR A 139 0.34 19.34 21.48
C THR A 139 1.71 19.99 21.36
N LEU A 140 1.83 21.03 20.55
CA LEU A 140 3.09 21.73 20.31
C LEU A 140 2.95 23.22 20.63
N ALA A 141 3.76 23.71 21.57
CA ALA A 141 3.83 25.13 21.90
C ALA A 141 4.33 25.97 20.70
N ALA A 142 4.07 27.28 20.73
CA ALA A 142 4.57 28.19 19.70
C ALA A 142 6.10 28.16 19.63
N GLY A 143 6.67 27.99 18.44
CA GLY A 143 8.12 27.90 18.23
C GLY A 143 8.76 26.59 18.70
N ALA A 144 8.01 25.68 19.31
CA ALA A 144 8.55 24.40 19.76
C ALA A 144 8.68 23.40 18.60
N SER A 145 9.60 22.45 18.76
CA SER A 145 9.81 21.33 17.85
C SER A 145 9.63 20.00 18.56
N VAL A 146 9.16 18.99 17.83
CA VAL A 146 9.08 17.60 18.29
C VAL A 146 9.57 16.67 17.20
N THR A 147 10.30 15.63 17.59
CA THR A 147 10.68 14.53 16.69
C THR A 147 9.64 13.42 16.78
N VAL A 148 9.01 13.12 15.66
CA VAL A 148 8.07 12.01 15.54
C VAL A 148 8.79 10.85 14.85
N CYS A 149 8.82 9.71 15.51
CA CYS A 149 9.35 8.46 15.00
C CYS A 149 8.21 7.64 14.38
N THR A 150 8.46 7.10 13.20
CA THR A 150 7.59 6.12 12.54
C THR A 150 8.38 4.84 12.36
N ARG A 151 7.83 3.72 12.82
CA ARG A 151 8.31 2.38 12.51
C ARG A 151 7.32 1.70 11.59
N THR A 152 7.83 1.04 10.57
CA THR A 152 7.06 0.10 9.78
C THR A 152 7.69 -1.28 9.88
N SER A 153 6.88 -2.32 9.91
CA SER A 153 7.32 -3.69 10.13
C SER A 153 6.51 -4.65 9.28
N MET A 154 7.12 -5.78 8.92
CA MET A 154 6.47 -6.86 8.20
C MET A 154 6.89 -8.21 8.77
N THR A 155 5.92 -9.10 8.98
CA THR A 155 6.20 -10.46 9.45
C THR A 155 6.86 -11.29 8.36
N ALA A 156 7.57 -12.36 8.72
CA ALA A 156 8.16 -13.29 7.76
C ALA A 156 7.11 -13.88 6.78
N LEU A 157 5.90 -14.16 7.27
CA LEU A 157 4.78 -14.59 6.43
C LEU A 157 4.34 -13.50 5.45
N GLY A 158 4.27 -12.24 5.91
CA GLY A 158 3.98 -11.09 5.06
C GLY A 158 5.02 -10.89 3.96
N ILE A 159 6.30 -11.05 4.29
CA ILE A 159 7.41 -10.95 3.34
C ILE A 159 7.31 -12.04 2.27
N ALA A 160 7.07 -13.29 2.68
CA ALA A 160 6.91 -14.41 1.75
C ALA A 160 5.68 -14.23 0.84
N ALA A 161 4.56 -13.72 1.38
CA ALA A 161 3.31 -13.56 0.63
C ALA A 161 3.32 -12.37 -0.34
N ASN A 162 4.17 -11.36 -0.11
CA ASN A 162 4.18 -10.12 -0.89
C ASN A 162 5.52 -9.87 -1.62
N GLY A 163 6.39 -10.88 -1.73
CA GLY A 163 7.69 -10.77 -2.41
C GLY A 163 7.59 -10.16 -3.81
N GLY A 164 8.50 -9.24 -4.13
CA GLY A 164 8.51 -8.52 -5.42
C GLY A 164 7.49 -7.38 -5.54
N SER A 165 6.64 -7.16 -4.54
CA SER A 165 5.69 -6.05 -4.55
C SER A 165 6.28 -4.77 -3.96
N THR A 166 5.74 -3.62 -4.37
CA THR A 166 6.09 -2.30 -3.86
C THR A 166 4.85 -1.52 -3.40
N VAL A 167 5.04 -0.64 -2.43
CA VAL A 167 4.01 0.25 -1.87
C VAL A 167 4.61 1.64 -1.72
N ALA A 168 3.89 2.67 -2.17
CA ALA A 168 4.25 4.04 -1.88
C ALA A 168 3.38 4.55 -0.73
N GLY A 169 3.95 5.38 0.13
CA GLY A 169 3.23 6.00 1.25
C GLY A 169 3.67 7.43 1.50
N SER A 170 3.00 8.06 2.45
CA SER A 170 3.34 9.42 2.89
C SER A 170 3.17 9.60 4.39
N VAL A 171 3.95 10.54 4.92
CA VAL A 171 3.80 11.11 6.26
C VAL A 171 3.29 12.53 6.09
N ALA A 172 2.04 12.78 6.46
CA ALA A 172 1.41 14.09 6.40
C ALA A 172 1.20 14.62 7.82
N ALA A 173 1.48 15.90 8.06
CA ALA A 173 1.23 16.54 9.34
C ALA A 173 0.37 17.80 9.19
N SER A 174 -0.55 18.00 10.13
CA SER A 174 -1.31 19.23 10.29
C SER A 174 -1.29 19.70 11.74
N ILE A 175 -1.50 20.98 11.98
CA ILE A 175 -1.69 21.57 13.30
C ILE A 175 -3.03 22.28 13.35
N GLN A 176 -3.77 22.11 14.44
CA GLN A 176 -5.08 22.69 14.66
C GLN A 176 -5.16 23.46 15.98
N MET A 177 -5.96 24.53 15.99
CA MET A 177 -6.27 25.31 17.18
C MET A 177 -7.65 25.94 17.00
N GLY A 178 -8.63 25.41 17.73
CA GLY A 178 -10.03 25.75 17.47
C GLY A 178 -10.41 25.38 16.04
N THR A 179 -10.87 26.36 15.24
CA THR A 179 -11.25 26.18 13.84
C THR A 179 -10.11 26.45 12.86
N TRP A 180 -8.95 26.90 13.32
CA TRP A 180 -7.80 27.20 12.47
C TRP A 180 -6.96 25.95 12.27
N SER A 181 -6.52 25.73 11.03
CA SER A 181 -5.64 24.63 10.68
C SER A 181 -4.55 25.06 9.71
N ALA A 182 -3.35 24.52 9.87
CA ALA A 182 -2.28 24.60 8.88
C ALA A 182 -1.70 23.21 8.64
N SER A 183 -1.26 22.93 7.41
CA SER A 183 -0.68 21.64 7.03
C SER A 183 0.71 21.83 6.46
N ALA A 184 1.60 20.90 6.76
CA ALA A 184 2.89 20.81 6.10
C ALA A 184 2.77 19.96 4.83
N ALA A 185 3.69 20.15 3.88
CA ALA A 185 3.75 19.29 2.69
C ALA A 185 4.03 17.84 3.10
N PRO A 186 3.28 16.84 2.59
CA PRO A 186 3.55 15.45 2.91
C PRO A 186 4.93 15.02 2.43
N THR A 187 5.64 14.24 3.24
CA THR A 187 6.86 13.56 2.81
C THR A 187 6.53 12.16 2.33
N ALA A 188 6.86 11.85 1.08
CA ALA A 188 6.68 10.53 0.48
C ALA A 188 7.78 9.55 0.92
N PHE A 189 7.47 8.26 0.82
CA PHE A 189 8.41 7.16 0.96
C PHE A 189 7.96 5.97 0.09
N SER A 190 8.89 5.05 -0.20
CA SER A 190 8.68 3.85 -0.98
C SER A 190 9.18 2.61 -0.24
N GLN A 191 8.32 1.61 -0.08
CA GLN A 191 8.71 0.33 0.51
C GLN A 191 8.55 -0.79 -0.50
N ALA A 192 9.55 -1.65 -0.56
CA ALA A 192 9.55 -2.84 -1.39
C ALA A 192 9.61 -4.07 -0.50
N VAL A 193 9.17 -5.21 -1.01
CA VAL A 193 9.42 -6.51 -0.41
C VAL A 193 10.41 -7.22 -1.32
N LEU A 194 11.61 -7.49 -0.80
CA LEU A 194 12.60 -8.30 -1.50
C LEU A 194 11.93 -9.62 -1.85
N LEU A 195 11.98 -9.97 -3.13
CA LEU A 195 11.64 -11.31 -3.54
C LEU A 195 12.66 -12.25 -2.87
N SER A 196 12.24 -12.95 -1.83
CA SER A 196 13.13 -13.91 -1.17
C SER A 196 13.18 -15.18 -2.00
N PRO A 197 14.35 -15.58 -2.53
CA PRO A 197 14.51 -16.94 -3.06
C PRO A 197 14.48 -17.99 -1.93
N ALA A 198 14.54 -17.56 -0.66
CA ALA A 198 14.74 -18.40 0.52
C ALA A 198 13.47 -18.89 1.22
N THR A 199 12.28 -18.57 0.72
CA THR A 199 11.04 -19.19 1.25
C THR A 199 10.29 -19.97 0.18
N VAL A 200 11.06 -20.65 -0.67
CA VAL A 200 10.54 -21.88 -1.24
C VAL A 200 10.46 -22.88 -0.08
N ASP A 201 9.27 -22.99 0.51
CA ASP A 201 8.96 -24.01 1.51
C ASP A 201 9.15 -25.37 0.84
N PRO A 202 10.13 -26.18 1.27
CA PRO A 202 10.40 -27.46 0.62
C PRO A 202 9.26 -28.47 0.76
N THR A 203 8.31 -28.20 1.66
CA THR A 203 7.10 -29.00 1.87
C THR A 203 5.90 -28.51 1.05
N GLY A 204 6.00 -27.32 0.46
CA GLY A 204 4.94 -26.70 -0.32
C GLY A 204 4.87 -27.19 -1.77
N TRP A 205 3.68 -27.10 -2.35
CA TRP A 205 3.45 -27.27 -3.78
C TRP A 205 3.35 -25.89 -4.44
N TYR A 206 3.85 -25.77 -5.66
CA TYR A 206 3.95 -24.51 -6.36
C TYR A 206 3.59 -24.65 -7.82
N TRP A 207 2.95 -23.62 -8.35
CA TRP A 207 2.93 -23.33 -9.78
C TRP A 207 4.20 -22.58 -10.16
N LEU A 208 4.75 -22.93 -11.31
CA LEU A 208 5.85 -22.20 -11.92
C LEU A 208 5.33 -21.54 -13.20
N TRP A 209 4.96 -20.27 -13.11
CA TRP A 209 4.44 -19.47 -14.21
C TRP A 209 5.56 -18.89 -15.05
N ALA A 210 5.38 -18.82 -16.35
CA ALA A 210 6.32 -18.15 -17.25
C ALA A 210 6.08 -16.64 -17.27
N GLU A 211 7.11 -15.82 -17.08
CA GLU A 211 6.95 -14.35 -17.11
C GLU A 211 6.57 -13.83 -18.50
N LEU A 212 7.04 -14.55 -19.51
CA LEU A 212 6.80 -14.24 -20.92
C LEU A 212 5.30 -14.38 -21.32
N ASP A 213 4.52 -15.19 -20.60
CA ASP A 213 3.07 -15.34 -20.80
C ASP A 213 2.43 -15.80 -19.48
N SER A 214 1.76 -14.87 -18.79
CA SER A 214 1.16 -15.11 -17.47
C SER A 214 -0.02 -16.07 -17.48
N THR A 215 -0.48 -16.53 -18.66
CA THR A 215 -1.52 -17.56 -18.79
C THR A 215 -0.92 -18.98 -18.83
N ARG A 216 0.40 -19.09 -18.78
CA ARG A 216 1.12 -20.34 -18.97
C ARG A 216 2.05 -20.70 -17.82
N CYS A 217 2.16 -21.98 -17.56
CA CYS A 217 2.97 -22.57 -16.50
C CYS A 217 3.62 -23.85 -16.99
N ILE A 218 4.53 -24.36 -16.17
CA ILE A 218 5.23 -25.60 -16.47
C ILE A 218 4.38 -26.80 -16.05
N GLU A 219 4.14 -27.71 -16.99
CA GLU A 219 3.42 -28.96 -16.81
C GLU A 219 4.30 -30.17 -17.16
N ALA A 220 4.12 -31.26 -16.43
CA ALA A 220 4.68 -32.58 -16.71
C ALA A 220 4.01 -33.29 -17.92
N LEU A 221 4.24 -32.81 -19.14
CA LEU A 221 3.64 -33.39 -20.35
C LEU A 221 4.02 -34.87 -20.51
N ASN A 222 3.00 -35.72 -20.64
CA ASN A 222 3.14 -37.18 -20.80
C ASN A 222 4.06 -37.85 -19.76
N ARG A 223 4.26 -37.24 -18.59
CA ARG A 223 5.15 -37.71 -17.51
C ARG A 223 6.61 -37.95 -17.92
N ALA A 224 7.05 -37.39 -19.05
CA ALA A 224 8.37 -37.62 -19.61
C ALA A 224 9.17 -36.32 -19.76
N GLN A 225 8.51 -35.21 -20.06
CA GLN A 225 9.19 -33.95 -20.33
C GLN A 225 8.40 -32.77 -19.78
N PRO A 226 9.02 -31.91 -18.95
CA PRO A 226 8.39 -30.68 -18.53
C PRO A 226 8.33 -29.70 -19.71
N SER A 227 7.17 -29.11 -19.93
CA SER A 227 6.90 -28.18 -21.02
C SER A 227 5.99 -27.06 -20.56
N ILE A 228 5.95 -25.95 -21.30
CA ILE A 228 5.00 -24.89 -21.03
C ILE A 228 3.62 -25.24 -21.58
N GLN A 229 2.57 -25.09 -20.79
CA GLN A 229 1.18 -25.35 -21.17
C GLN A 229 0.30 -24.17 -20.76
N SER A 230 -0.89 -24.07 -21.36
CA SER A 230 -1.91 -23.17 -20.85
C SER A 230 -2.36 -23.73 -19.50
N CYS A 231 -2.09 -23.02 -18.41
CA CYS A 231 -2.59 -23.48 -17.13
C CYS A 231 -4.10 -23.42 -17.19
N ALA A 232 -4.75 -24.49 -16.76
CA ALA A 232 -6.18 -24.40 -16.56
C ALA A 232 -6.47 -23.22 -15.62
N ASP A 233 -7.54 -22.47 -15.91
CA ASP A 233 -8.20 -21.65 -14.89
C ASP A 233 -8.31 -22.54 -13.65
N LEU A 234 -7.88 -22.01 -12.50
CA LEU A 234 -7.62 -22.70 -11.22
C LEU A 234 -8.74 -23.65 -10.70
N GLY A 235 -9.85 -23.80 -11.41
CA GLY A 235 -10.98 -24.69 -11.14
C GLY A 235 -11.08 -25.98 -11.98
N SER A 236 -10.20 -26.28 -12.94
CA SER A 236 -10.25 -27.57 -13.66
C SER A 236 -9.47 -28.70 -12.95
N ALA A 237 -10.03 -29.91 -12.94
CA ALA A 237 -9.83 -30.93 -11.91
C ALA A 237 -8.50 -31.72 -11.89
N THR A 238 -7.41 -31.26 -12.53
CA THR A 238 -6.14 -32.01 -12.50
C THR A 238 -4.87 -31.17 -12.29
N PRO A 239 -4.80 -30.29 -11.26
CA PRO A 239 -3.61 -29.47 -10.99
C PRO A 239 -2.35 -30.28 -10.67
N SER A 240 -2.46 -31.60 -10.46
CA SER A 240 -1.32 -32.45 -10.09
C SER A 240 -0.16 -32.47 -11.10
N GLN A 241 -0.41 -32.21 -12.39
CA GLN A 241 0.64 -32.24 -13.42
C GLN A 241 1.38 -30.91 -13.55
N GLU A 242 0.80 -29.83 -13.05
CA GLU A 242 1.33 -28.45 -13.12
C GLU A 242 1.95 -28.00 -11.78
N LEU A 243 1.79 -28.82 -10.73
CA LEU A 243 2.31 -28.56 -9.39
C LEU A 243 3.66 -29.21 -9.15
N TRP A 244 4.57 -28.41 -8.62
CA TRP A 244 5.95 -28.79 -8.34
C TRP A 244 6.28 -28.57 -6.87
N GLN A 245 7.02 -29.51 -6.29
CA GLN A 245 7.65 -29.38 -4.98
C GLN A 245 9.15 -29.18 -5.18
N PHE A 246 9.73 -28.27 -4.42
CA PHE A 246 11.16 -27.98 -4.45
C PHE A 246 11.82 -28.61 -3.24
N ALA A 247 12.17 -29.89 -3.36
CA ALA A 247 12.74 -30.66 -2.27
C ALA A 247 14.22 -30.24 -2.06
N THR A 248 14.55 -29.77 -0.85
CA THR A 248 15.92 -29.41 -0.49
C THR A 248 16.83 -30.63 -0.56
N THR A 249 17.99 -30.47 -1.18
CA THR A 249 19.02 -31.50 -1.28
C THR A 249 20.32 -31.03 -0.62
N THR A 250 20.90 -29.98 -1.18
CA THR A 250 22.09 -29.29 -0.71
C THR A 250 21.67 -27.90 -0.20
N PRO A 251 22.32 -27.33 0.84
CA PRO A 251 21.96 -25.99 1.32
C PRO A 251 21.93 -24.96 0.18
N GLY A 252 20.76 -24.34 -0.05
CA GLY A 252 20.55 -23.36 -1.12
C GLY A 252 20.11 -23.94 -2.48
N TYR A 253 20.03 -25.27 -2.61
CA TYR A 253 19.66 -25.93 -3.85
C TYR A 253 18.47 -26.88 -3.67
N PHE A 254 17.70 -27.06 -4.75
CA PHE A 254 16.46 -27.82 -4.73
C PHE A 254 16.36 -28.76 -5.93
N ASN A 255 15.84 -29.96 -5.68
CA ASN A 255 15.28 -30.82 -6.72
C ASN A 255 13.84 -30.40 -7.01
N VAL A 256 13.45 -30.40 -8.28
CA VAL A 256 12.07 -30.10 -8.69
C VAL A 256 11.31 -31.39 -8.93
N VAL A 257 10.29 -31.65 -8.12
CA VAL A 257 9.53 -32.91 -8.06
C VAL A 257 8.08 -32.64 -8.45
N GLY A 258 7.51 -33.41 -9.38
CA GLY A 258 6.11 -33.23 -9.79
C GLY A 258 5.12 -33.83 -8.77
N LYS A 259 3.98 -33.18 -8.55
CA LYS A 259 2.91 -33.71 -7.66
C LYS A 259 2.27 -34.98 -8.22
N SER A 260 2.13 -35.07 -9.54
CA SER A 260 1.55 -36.22 -10.25
C SER A 260 2.39 -37.50 -10.17
N ASP A 261 3.70 -37.38 -9.95
CA ASP A 261 4.62 -38.52 -9.79
C ASP A 261 5.83 -38.09 -8.94
N THR A 262 5.73 -38.30 -7.63
CA THR A 262 6.77 -37.89 -6.67
C THR A 262 8.02 -38.76 -6.71
N THR A 263 8.02 -39.83 -7.51
CA THR A 263 9.22 -40.68 -7.72
C THR A 263 10.15 -40.11 -8.79
N LYS A 264 9.64 -39.14 -9.58
CA LYS A 264 10.39 -38.46 -10.63
C LYS A 264 10.77 -37.03 -10.24
N ALA A 265 11.88 -36.56 -10.79
CA ALA A 265 12.33 -35.19 -10.66
C ALA A 265 12.89 -34.68 -11.99
N TRP A 266 13.08 -33.36 -12.08
CA TRP A 266 13.72 -32.74 -13.22
C TRP A 266 15.16 -33.23 -13.36
N ALA A 267 15.54 -33.63 -14.56
CA ALA A 267 16.85 -34.17 -14.86
C ALA A 267 17.29 -33.79 -16.28
N PHE A 268 18.58 -33.89 -16.52
CA PHE A 268 19.19 -33.79 -17.85
C PHE A 268 20.32 -34.82 -17.96
N SER A 269 20.66 -35.23 -19.18
CA SER A 269 21.78 -36.17 -19.40
C SER A 269 23.14 -35.52 -19.12
N THR A 270 23.28 -34.24 -19.49
CA THR A 270 24.50 -33.44 -19.34
C THR A 270 24.13 -31.98 -19.18
N ALA A 271 24.68 -31.27 -18.20
CA ALA A 271 24.41 -29.85 -18.01
C ALA A 271 25.16 -29.00 -19.08
N LYS A 272 24.49 -28.69 -20.19
CA LYS A 272 25.03 -27.87 -21.29
C LYS A 272 23.94 -27.01 -21.91
N SER A 273 24.32 -25.89 -22.53
CA SER A 273 23.39 -25.04 -23.27
C SER A 273 22.69 -25.82 -24.40
N GLY A 274 21.40 -25.58 -24.59
CA GLY A 274 20.51 -26.30 -25.50
C GLY A 274 20.03 -27.66 -24.98
N GLN A 275 20.48 -28.12 -23.81
CA GLN A 275 20.06 -29.41 -23.27
C GLN A 275 18.59 -29.36 -22.83
N ALA A 276 17.76 -30.21 -23.43
CA ALA A 276 16.38 -30.39 -22.99
C ALA A 276 16.30 -31.01 -21.59
N LEU A 277 15.36 -30.51 -20.80
CA LEU A 277 15.00 -31.05 -19.50
C LEU A 277 14.05 -32.25 -19.69
N LYS A 278 14.17 -33.25 -18.81
CA LYS A 278 13.30 -34.44 -18.77
C LYS A 278 12.86 -34.73 -17.34
N LEU A 279 11.86 -35.59 -17.19
CA LEU A 279 11.51 -36.22 -15.92
C LEU A 279 12.19 -37.58 -15.83
N ASP A 280 12.95 -37.81 -14.78
CA ASP A 280 13.66 -39.07 -14.54
C ASP A 280 13.47 -39.54 -13.10
N ASN A 281 13.70 -40.83 -12.85
CA ASN A 281 13.61 -41.41 -11.52
C ASN A 281 14.64 -40.78 -10.59
N LYS A 282 14.24 -40.49 -9.35
CA LYS A 282 15.12 -39.89 -8.31
C LYS A 282 16.40 -40.70 -8.00
N SER A 283 16.46 -41.96 -8.42
CA SER A 283 17.65 -42.81 -8.32
C SER A 283 18.74 -42.48 -9.36
N HIS A 284 18.44 -41.66 -10.36
CA HIS A 284 19.39 -41.20 -11.38
C HIS A 284 19.94 -39.82 -11.03
N LYS A 285 20.87 -39.30 -11.84
CA LYS A 285 21.40 -37.94 -11.67
C LYS A 285 20.26 -36.92 -11.89
N ILE A 286 19.77 -36.34 -10.80
CA ILE A 286 18.74 -35.30 -10.79
C ILE A 286 19.37 -33.91 -10.88
N ALA A 287 18.67 -32.99 -11.52
CA ALA A 287 19.08 -31.60 -11.60
C ALA A 287 18.73 -30.87 -10.29
N GLU A 288 19.74 -30.27 -9.68
CA GLU A 288 19.59 -29.35 -8.56
C GLU A 288 19.60 -27.91 -9.08
N PHE A 289 18.68 -27.08 -8.57
CA PHE A 289 18.53 -25.69 -8.97
C PHE A 289 18.69 -24.74 -7.78
N ASN A 290 19.36 -23.62 -8.03
CA ASN A 290 19.36 -22.44 -7.19
C ASN A 290 18.34 -21.42 -7.74
N PHE A 291 17.56 -20.80 -6.85
CA PHE A 291 16.65 -19.73 -7.22
C PHE A 291 17.36 -18.38 -7.14
N ILE A 292 17.54 -17.73 -8.27
CA ILE A 292 18.06 -16.36 -8.34
C ILE A 292 16.87 -15.42 -8.40
N ALA A 293 16.63 -14.68 -7.32
CA ALA A 293 15.60 -13.65 -7.31
C ALA A 293 15.99 -12.45 -8.17
N LEU A 294 15.05 -11.95 -8.98
CA LEU A 294 15.20 -10.77 -9.80
C LEU A 294 14.46 -9.57 -9.18
N THR A 295 14.82 -8.36 -9.63
CA THR A 295 14.28 -7.10 -9.10
C THR A 295 12.79 -6.88 -9.40
N ASP A 296 12.22 -7.59 -10.36
CA ASP A 296 10.82 -7.51 -10.82
C ASP A 296 9.90 -8.56 -10.18
N GLY A 297 10.40 -9.29 -9.18
CA GLY A 297 9.64 -10.35 -8.51
C GLY A 297 9.62 -11.69 -9.26
N ALA A 298 10.32 -11.81 -10.40
CA ALA A 298 10.55 -13.09 -11.05
C ALA A 298 11.79 -13.80 -10.45
N VAL A 299 11.88 -15.10 -10.70
CA VAL A 299 13.03 -15.94 -10.35
C VAL A 299 13.65 -16.52 -11.62
N GLN A 300 14.96 -16.74 -11.60
CA GLN A 300 15.66 -17.64 -12.52
C GLN A 300 16.07 -18.90 -11.79
N LEU A 301 16.09 -20.02 -12.49
CA LEU A 301 16.51 -21.31 -11.94
C LEU A 301 17.87 -21.65 -12.54
N GLU A 302 18.95 -21.45 -11.76
CA GLU A 302 20.33 -21.77 -12.14
C GLU A 302 20.68 -23.20 -11.74
N VAL A 303 21.38 -23.92 -12.61
CA VAL A 303 21.78 -25.32 -12.36
C VAL A 303 23.01 -25.38 -11.44
N HIS A 304 22.94 -26.19 -10.38
CA HIS A 304 24.03 -26.38 -9.41
C HIS A 304 25.31 -26.90 -10.07
N ASP A 305 25.21 -28.00 -10.81
CA ASP A 305 26.34 -28.69 -11.45
C ASP A 305 26.91 -27.97 -12.68
N ALA A 306 26.30 -26.85 -13.10
CA ALA A 306 26.78 -26.03 -14.20
C ALA A 306 26.40 -24.55 -13.97
N PRO A 307 27.13 -23.85 -13.08
CA PRO A 307 26.90 -22.44 -12.81
C PRO A 307 26.96 -21.62 -14.11
N GLY A 308 26.09 -20.61 -14.20
CA GLY A 308 25.89 -19.81 -15.40
C GLY A 308 24.96 -20.42 -16.45
N LEU A 309 24.42 -21.62 -16.21
CA LEU A 309 23.29 -22.16 -16.99
C LEU A 309 21.98 -22.04 -16.24
N CYS A 310 20.99 -21.44 -16.88
CA CYS A 310 19.65 -21.22 -16.36
C CYS A 310 18.61 -21.99 -17.17
N LEU A 311 17.50 -22.30 -16.52
CA LEU A 311 16.31 -22.82 -17.17
C LEU A 311 15.73 -21.79 -18.15
N GLN A 312 15.39 -22.25 -19.36
CA GLN A 312 14.81 -21.43 -20.41
C GLN A 312 13.68 -22.18 -21.14
N ILE A 313 12.63 -21.44 -21.51
CA ILE A 313 11.57 -21.93 -22.40
C ILE A 313 12.07 -21.88 -23.85
N SER A 314 11.84 -22.96 -24.59
CA SER A 314 12.16 -22.99 -26.03
C SER A 314 11.29 -22.01 -26.81
N ASN A 315 11.95 -21.21 -27.66
CA ASN A 315 11.39 -20.14 -28.49
C ASN A 315 11.07 -18.84 -27.74
N ALA A 316 11.24 -17.71 -28.43
CA ALA A 316 10.91 -16.38 -27.90
C ALA A 316 9.40 -16.14 -27.75
N ALA A 317 8.56 -16.95 -28.41
CA ALA A 317 7.11 -16.97 -28.25
C ALA A 317 6.70 -18.36 -27.73
N PRO A 318 6.09 -18.45 -26.54
CA PRO A 318 5.77 -19.72 -25.92
C PRO A 318 4.53 -20.30 -26.61
N VAL A 319 4.72 -21.40 -27.32
CA VAL A 319 3.58 -22.22 -27.78
C VAL A 319 3.37 -23.35 -26.78
N ALA A 320 2.14 -23.87 -26.70
CA ALA A 320 1.84 -24.97 -25.79
C ALA A 320 2.66 -26.19 -26.22
N GLY A 321 3.30 -26.85 -25.25
CA GLY A 321 4.24 -27.93 -25.51
C GLY A 321 5.68 -27.50 -25.79
N SER A 322 6.00 -26.20 -25.78
CA SER A 322 7.40 -25.75 -25.89
C SER A 322 8.24 -26.38 -24.77
N PRO A 323 9.30 -27.13 -25.10
CA PRO A 323 10.08 -27.83 -24.09
C PRO A 323 10.96 -26.86 -23.28
N LEU A 324 11.26 -27.24 -22.05
CA LEU A 324 12.29 -26.56 -21.26
C LEU A 324 13.69 -27.05 -21.64
N HIS A 325 14.65 -26.14 -21.69
CA HIS A 325 16.05 -26.44 -21.91
C HIS A 325 16.96 -25.54 -21.06
N LEU A 326 18.25 -25.87 -21.00
CA LEU A 326 19.26 -25.02 -20.36
C LEU A 326 19.83 -24.02 -21.36
N ALA A 327 20.07 -22.79 -20.93
CA ALA A 327 20.75 -21.76 -21.71
C ALA A 327 21.68 -20.95 -20.80
N THR A 328 22.56 -20.13 -21.37
CA THR A 328 23.37 -19.20 -20.58
C THR A 328 22.46 -18.24 -19.81
N CYS A 329 22.67 -18.11 -18.50
CA CYS A 329 21.90 -17.21 -17.65
C CYS A 329 21.94 -15.78 -18.18
N ASN A 330 20.76 -15.19 -18.40
CA ASN A 330 20.57 -13.82 -18.83
C ASN A 330 19.27 -13.28 -18.22
N SER A 331 19.40 -12.42 -17.21
CA SER A 331 18.28 -11.82 -16.50
C SER A 331 17.42 -10.87 -17.35
N SER A 332 17.88 -10.50 -18.54
CA SER A 332 17.11 -9.68 -19.50
C SER A 332 16.23 -10.53 -20.42
N VAL A 333 16.41 -11.86 -20.46
CA VAL A 333 15.62 -12.78 -21.28
C VAL A 333 14.37 -13.20 -20.52
N THR A 334 13.19 -12.74 -20.94
CA THR A 334 11.89 -13.06 -20.33
C THR A 334 11.59 -14.57 -20.34
N ALA A 335 12.08 -15.32 -21.33
CA ALA A 335 11.95 -16.77 -21.38
C ALA A 335 12.75 -17.54 -20.30
N GLN A 336 13.60 -16.85 -19.52
CA GLN A 336 14.32 -17.39 -18.36
C GLN A 336 13.76 -16.89 -17.03
N LYS A 337 12.65 -16.15 -17.05
CA LYS A 337 12.01 -15.57 -15.87
C LYS A 337 10.75 -16.36 -15.54
N PHE A 338 10.61 -16.72 -14.27
CA PHE A 338 9.48 -17.49 -13.78
C PHE A 338 8.89 -16.82 -12.54
N ARG A 339 7.60 -17.02 -12.29
CA ARG A 339 6.97 -16.66 -11.01
C ARG A 339 6.55 -17.92 -10.27
N LEU A 340 6.85 -17.94 -8.98
CA LEU A 340 6.44 -19.01 -8.07
C LEU A 340 5.14 -18.61 -7.38
N GLN A 341 4.10 -19.43 -7.51
CA GLN A 341 2.87 -19.25 -6.76
C GLN A 341 2.61 -20.49 -5.91
N ARG A 342 2.58 -20.32 -4.59
CA ARG A 342 2.29 -21.42 -3.68
C ARG A 342 0.84 -21.89 -3.87
N TYR A 343 0.67 -23.19 -4.06
CA TYR A 343 -0.62 -23.84 -4.03
C TYR A 343 -1.05 -24.04 -2.58
N ILE A 344 -2.20 -23.47 -2.26
CA ILE A 344 -2.88 -23.69 -0.99
C ILE A 344 -4.02 -24.65 -1.31
N GLU A 345 -3.91 -25.88 -0.80
CA GLU A 345 -4.99 -26.85 -0.94
C GLU A 345 -6.25 -26.24 -0.33
N PRO A 346 -7.37 -26.14 -1.08
CA PRO A 346 -8.61 -25.65 -0.52
C PRO A 346 -8.90 -26.47 0.72
N ILE A 347 -9.06 -25.81 1.87
CA ILE A 347 -9.54 -26.48 3.07
C ILE A 347 -10.92 -26.99 2.67
N SER A 348 -10.97 -28.27 2.30
CA SER A 348 -12.21 -28.94 2.01
C SER A 348 -12.98 -28.83 3.31
N ALA A 349 -13.99 -27.95 3.33
CA ALA A 349 -14.86 -27.81 4.48
C ALA A 349 -15.35 -29.21 4.75
N SER A 350 -14.79 -29.85 5.78
CA SER A 350 -15.15 -31.20 6.16
C SER A 350 -16.62 -31.08 6.46
N ARG A 351 -17.46 -31.52 5.52
CA ARG A 351 -18.87 -31.73 5.80
C ARG A 351 -18.85 -32.81 6.86
N SER A 352 -18.90 -32.37 8.12
CA SER A 352 -19.32 -33.18 9.23
C SER A 352 -20.68 -33.71 8.82
N SER A 353 -20.68 -34.88 8.22
CA SER A 353 -21.87 -35.69 8.10
C SER A 353 -22.23 -36.02 9.54
N ALA A 354 -23.06 -35.16 10.12
CA ALA A 354 -23.80 -35.52 11.31
C ALA A 354 -24.61 -36.75 10.91
N SER A 355 -24.08 -37.91 11.26
CA SER A 355 -24.81 -39.17 11.26
C SER A 355 -26.02 -38.95 12.16
N SER A 356 -27.17 -38.70 11.56
CA SER A 356 -28.46 -38.77 12.23
C SER A 356 -28.73 -40.24 12.51
N ASP A 357 -28.13 -40.75 13.58
CA ASP A 357 -28.54 -42.01 14.20
C ASP A 357 -30.00 -41.84 14.64
N SER A 358 -30.86 -42.42 13.82
CA SER A 358 -32.30 -42.54 14.06
C SER A 358 -32.54 -43.62 15.12
N SER A 359 -32.28 -43.28 16.38
CA SER A 359 -32.74 -44.07 17.52
C SER A 359 -34.25 -43.88 17.68
N LYS A 360 -35.02 -44.89 17.29
CA LYS A 360 -36.43 -45.06 17.67
C LYS A 360 -36.51 -45.20 19.20
N SER A 361 -37.12 -44.23 19.88
CA SER A 361 -37.67 -44.41 21.22
C SER A 361 -39.12 -43.93 21.24
N SER A 362 -40.00 -44.80 21.73
CA SER A 362 -41.45 -44.64 21.79
C SER A 362 -41.89 -43.76 22.96
N ALA A 363 -42.78 -42.81 22.66
CA ALA A 363 -43.90 -42.25 23.43
C ALA A 363 -43.93 -42.38 24.98
N THR A 364 -44.21 -41.26 25.69
CA THR A 364 -45.55 -40.91 26.25
C THR A 364 -45.44 -39.78 27.32
N ALA A 365 -46.49 -38.94 27.41
CA ALA A 365 -46.84 -37.88 28.38
C ALA A 365 -46.61 -36.43 27.86
N GLU A 366 -47.63 -35.72 27.37
CA GLU A 366 -48.78 -35.03 28.02
C GLU A 366 -48.47 -33.54 28.30
N PRO A 367 -49.36 -32.57 27.97
CA PRO A 367 -48.98 -31.17 27.76
C PRO A 367 -49.21 -30.30 28.99
N THR A 368 -48.40 -29.26 29.19
CA THR A 368 -48.74 -28.18 30.15
C THR A 368 -48.15 -26.83 29.73
N ALA A 369 -49.08 -25.91 29.48
CA ALA A 369 -49.05 -24.46 29.65
C ALA A 369 -48.08 -23.56 28.84
N GLU A 370 -48.74 -22.68 28.07
CA GLU A 370 -48.36 -21.33 27.66
C GLU A 370 -47.69 -20.50 28.79
N PRO A 371 -46.86 -19.49 28.46
CA PRO A 371 -47.48 -18.17 28.32
C PRO A 371 -46.93 -17.29 27.19
N THR A 372 -47.91 -16.54 26.67
CA THR A 372 -47.89 -15.25 26.00
C THR A 372 -46.71 -14.34 26.39
N ALA A 373 -45.97 -13.85 25.38
CA ALA A 373 -45.26 -12.57 25.46
C ALA A 373 -45.29 -11.88 24.08
N GLU A 374 -45.61 -10.60 24.16
CA GLU A 374 -45.94 -9.60 23.16
C GLU A 374 -44.71 -9.14 22.33
N PRO A 375 -44.81 -8.92 21.00
CA PRO A 375 -43.72 -8.30 20.25
C PRO A 375 -43.80 -6.78 20.30
N THR A 376 -42.81 -6.15 20.93
CA THR A 376 -42.54 -4.71 20.80
C THR A 376 -41.95 -4.44 19.41
N ALA A 377 -42.65 -3.63 18.62
CA ALA A 377 -42.21 -3.16 17.32
C ALA A 377 -41.20 -2.01 17.48
N GLU A 378 -40.01 -2.16 16.92
CA GLU A 378 -39.11 -1.04 16.61
C GLU A 378 -39.16 -0.72 15.11
N PRO A 379 -39.20 0.55 14.71
CA PRO A 379 -39.21 0.94 13.30
C PRO A 379 -37.79 0.87 12.71
N ILE A 380 -37.64 0.02 11.69
CA ILE A 380 -36.48 -0.01 10.79
C ILE A 380 -36.51 1.28 9.95
N VAL A 381 -35.53 2.16 10.15
CA VAL A 381 -35.25 3.29 9.27
C VAL A 381 -34.31 2.80 8.17
N THR A 382 -34.85 2.64 6.96
CA THR A 382 -34.08 2.41 5.73
C THR A 382 -33.58 3.75 5.20
N PRO A 383 -32.26 4.01 5.08
CA PRO A 383 -31.79 5.15 4.30
C PRO A 383 -31.84 4.81 2.81
N MET A 384 -32.62 5.61 2.07
CA MET A 384 -32.60 5.65 0.60
C MET A 384 -31.21 6.05 0.12
N HIS A 385 -30.60 5.20 -0.69
CA HIS A 385 -29.39 5.49 -1.46
C HIS A 385 -29.83 5.95 -2.86
N PRO A 386 -29.50 7.17 -3.32
CA PRO A 386 -29.72 7.52 -4.72
C PRO A 386 -28.65 6.87 -5.59
N GLU A 387 -29.09 6.03 -6.54
CA GLU A 387 -28.31 5.64 -7.71
C GLU A 387 -27.89 6.90 -8.48
N VAL A 388 -26.59 7.08 -8.64
CA VAL A 388 -26.01 8.00 -9.61
C VAL A 388 -25.44 7.12 -10.72
N ASP A 389 -26.15 7.07 -11.85
CA ASP A 389 -25.64 6.52 -13.10
C ASP A 389 -24.49 7.40 -13.60
N THR A 390 -23.26 6.98 -13.35
CA THR A 390 -22.09 7.48 -14.06
C THR A 390 -21.87 6.66 -15.32
N ALA A 391 -22.37 7.18 -16.46
CA ALA A 391 -21.99 6.71 -17.78
C ALA A 391 -20.48 6.87 -17.96
N SER A 392 -19.79 5.75 -18.16
CA SER A 392 -18.36 5.72 -18.47
C SER A 392 -18.15 5.98 -19.96
N SER A 393 -17.82 7.21 -20.33
CA SER A 393 -17.35 7.51 -21.70
C SER A 393 -15.89 7.06 -21.85
N PHE A 394 -15.63 6.14 -22.78
CA PHE A 394 -14.27 5.80 -23.21
C PHE A 394 -13.83 6.77 -24.31
N THR A 395 -12.74 7.49 -24.10
CA THR A 395 -12.12 8.38 -25.09
C THR A 395 -10.79 7.77 -25.54
N CYS A 396 -10.71 7.32 -26.80
CA CYS A 396 -9.44 6.98 -27.44
C CYS A 396 -8.88 8.24 -28.13
N THR A 397 -7.71 8.71 -27.70
CA THR A 397 -7.03 9.84 -28.33
C THR A 397 -5.95 9.31 -29.27
N ALA A 398 -6.21 9.32 -30.57
CA ALA A 398 -5.19 9.10 -31.61
C ALA A 398 -4.60 10.45 -32.08
N PRO A 399 -3.31 10.51 -32.47
CA PRO A 399 -2.69 11.75 -32.92
C PRO A 399 -2.97 11.97 -34.41
N SER A 400 -4.20 12.37 -34.76
CA SER A 400 -4.51 13.22 -35.92
C SER A 400 -6.03 13.43 -36.02
N THR A 401 -6.42 14.55 -36.60
CA THR A 401 -7.75 15.18 -36.52
C THR A 401 -8.86 14.38 -37.19
N THR A 402 -9.51 13.46 -36.49
CA THR A 402 -10.92 13.07 -36.76
C THR A 402 -11.55 12.48 -35.49
N ALA A 403 -12.63 13.08 -35.00
CA ALA A 403 -13.35 12.58 -33.83
C ALA A 403 -14.44 11.59 -34.24
N MET A 404 -14.51 10.44 -33.56
CA MET A 404 -15.64 9.51 -33.65
C MET A 404 -16.55 9.69 -32.44
N GLN A 405 -17.87 9.73 -32.66
CA GLN A 405 -18.88 9.83 -31.61
C GLN A 405 -19.78 8.58 -31.68
N HIS A 406 -19.96 7.90 -30.54
CA HIS A 406 -20.82 6.73 -30.42
C HIS A 406 -22.10 7.12 -29.65
N SER A 407 -23.27 6.75 -30.19
CA SER A 407 -24.55 6.85 -29.49
C SER A 407 -25.03 5.43 -29.18
N ILE A 408 -25.29 5.13 -27.91
CA ILE A 408 -25.56 3.77 -27.41
C ILE A 408 -26.99 3.30 -27.77
N ASP A 409 -27.87 4.18 -28.23
CA ASP A 409 -29.29 3.84 -28.42
C ASP A 409 -29.67 3.19 -29.77
N SER A 410 -28.74 2.99 -30.72
CA SER A 410 -29.12 2.47 -32.05
C SER A 410 -28.21 1.43 -32.69
N GLY A 411 -27.07 1.05 -32.08
CA GLY A 411 -26.20 -0.02 -32.59
C GLY A 411 -25.67 0.17 -34.02
N LEU A 412 -25.78 1.38 -34.59
CA LEU A 412 -25.36 1.69 -35.96
C LEU A 412 -24.11 2.57 -35.96
N TRP A 413 -23.05 2.12 -36.62
CA TRP A 413 -21.84 2.90 -36.85
C TRP A 413 -21.90 3.57 -38.22
N THR A 414 -21.81 4.89 -38.28
CA THR A 414 -21.63 5.64 -39.53
C THR A 414 -20.22 6.22 -39.59
N ALA A 415 -19.39 5.68 -40.48
CA ALA A 415 -18.10 6.27 -40.83
C ALA A 415 -18.28 7.23 -42.00
N THR A 416 -17.78 8.46 -41.88
CA THR A 416 -17.68 9.40 -43.00
C THR A 416 -16.23 9.42 -43.47
N GLY A 417 -15.90 8.58 -44.46
CA GLY A 417 -14.55 8.51 -45.02
C GLY A 417 -14.27 7.15 -45.68
N ALA A 418 -13.64 7.17 -46.86
CA ALA A 418 -13.39 5.98 -47.67
C ALA A 418 -12.30 5.10 -47.04
N GLY A 419 -12.73 4.03 -46.36
CA GLY A 419 -11.87 2.94 -45.91
C GLY A 419 -12.71 1.67 -45.74
N THR A 420 -12.27 0.58 -46.37
CA THR A 420 -12.94 -0.73 -46.32
C THR A 420 -12.70 -1.39 -44.96
N MET A 421 -13.77 -1.75 -44.24
CA MET A 421 -13.70 -2.56 -43.03
C MET A 421 -13.96 -4.05 -43.36
N LEU A 422 -13.12 -4.94 -42.84
CA LEU A 422 -13.39 -6.38 -42.74
C LEU A 422 -13.67 -6.70 -41.26
N GLY A 423 -14.87 -7.17 -40.95
CA GLY A 423 -15.28 -7.55 -39.59
C GLY A 423 -15.80 -8.98 -39.55
N ASP A 424 -15.35 -9.74 -38.55
CA ASP A 424 -15.88 -11.05 -38.18
C ASP A 424 -16.98 -10.87 -37.12
N SER A 425 -18.21 -11.27 -37.46
CA SER A 425 -19.41 -11.01 -36.66
C SER A 425 -19.56 -11.91 -35.42
N ALA A 426 -18.67 -12.89 -35.21
CA ALA A 426 -18.81 -13.84 -34.12
C ALA A 426 -18.23 -13.35 -32.77
N THR A 427 -17.32 -12.38 -32.75
CA THR A 427 -16.54 -12.06 -31.53
C THR A 427 -16.67 -10.63 -31.02
N GLY A 428 -17.35 -9.73 -31.76
CA GLY A 428 -17.54 -8.34 -31.32
C GLY A 428 -16.25 -7.56 -31.08
N ARG A 429 -15.12 -7.99 -31.67
CA ARG A 429 -13.81 -7.38 -31.46
C ARG A 429 -13.47 -6.49 -32.66
N VAL A 430 -13.15 -5.22 -32.38
CA VAL A 430 -12.58 -4.28 -33.36
C VAL A 430 -11.12 -4.07 -32.99
N ASP A 431 -10.22 -4.47 -33.88
CA ASP A 431 -8.79 -4.12 -33.75
C ASP A 431 -8.57 -2.73 -34.32
N CYS A 432 -8.00 -1.83 -33.52
CA CYS A 432 -7.52 -0.53 -33.99
C CYS A 432 -6.11 -0.72 -34.59
N GLY A 433 -6.01 -0.65 -35.91
CA GLY A 433 -4.75 -0.49 -36.64
C GLY A 433 -4.38 0.97 -36.82
#